data_AF-A0A1F3VBP0-F1
#
_entry.id   AF-A0A1F3VBP0-F1
#
_cell.length_a   1.000
_cell.length_b   1.000
_cell.length_c   1.000
_cell.angle_alpha   90.00
_cell.angle_beta   90.00
_cell.angle_gamma   90.00
#
_symmetry.space_group_name_H-M   'P 1'
#
loop_
_entity.id
_entity.type
_entity.pdbx_description
1 polymer ?
#
loop_
_entity_poly.entity_id
_entity_poly.type
_entity_poly.pdbx_seq_one_letter_code
_entity_poly.pdbx_strand_id
1 'polypeptide(L)'
;MKTFKDLCSTTIFTAVLAATLSLPMASANMGGDMTYESFLESCKNPAAYGAQRPPQNIRLSCKNVQSTWTPIEAGETALGETRNLSTELFSDKYHVVLQSFDVATPEFNIACPRYREVIETSQIDKSLTCEQVLAETRGLKEICLDAINEAISTNRDLVDVVATGRTFSGCSGIIQN
;
A
#
# COMPACT_ATOMS: atom_id res chain seq x y z
N MET A 1 69.97 -62.50 -32.34
CA MET A 1 69.01 -63.49 -31.81
C MET A 1 67.87 -62.71 -31.16
N LYS A 2 66.59 -62.91 -31.53
CA LYS A 2 65.65 -63.91 -30.97
C LYS A 2 65.45 -63.73 -29.45
N THR A 3 64.24 -63.54 -28.89
CA THR A 3 62.87 -63.27 -29.44
C THR A 3 61.91 -62.79 -28.32
N PHE A 4 60.60 -62.70 -28.61
CA PHE A 4 59.45 -62.41 -27.70
C PHE A 4 59.23 -60.91 -27.37
N LYS A 5 58.05 -60.27 -27.55
CA LYS A 5 56.60 -60.62 -27.34
C LYS A 5 56.27 -60.84 -25.86
N ASP A 6 55.37 -60.12 -25.21
CA ASP A 6 53.92 -59.93 -25.48
C ASP A 6 53.43 -58.59 -24.86
N LEU A 7 52.50 -57.85 -25.50
CA LEU A 7 51.05 -57.94 -25.34
C LEU A 7 50.53 -57.89 -23.88
N CYS A 8 50.18 -56.68 -23.43
CA CYS A 8 49.05 -56.51 -22.52
C CYS A 8 48.32 -55.18 -22.84
N SER A 9 46.99 -55.23 -22.95
CA SER A 9 46.15 -54.07 -23.25
C SER A 9 45.48 -53.59 -21.97
N THR A 10 45.54 -52.28 -21.68
CA THR A 10 44.94 -51.70 -20.48
C THR A 10 44.13 -50.46 -20.84
N THR A 11 42.85 -50.66 -21.16
CA THR A 11 41.90 -49.57 -21.44
C THR A 11 41.61 -48.79 -20.15
N ILE A 12 42.12 -47.57 -20.05
CA ILE A 12 41.82 -46.68 -18.91
C ILE A 12 40.41 -46.09 -19.10
N PHE A 13 39.44 -46.60 -18.34
CA PHE A 13 38.12 -45.99 -18.21
C PHE A 13 38.19 -44.80 -17.25
N THR A 14 38.36 -43.59 -17.78
CA THR A 14 38.33 -42.35 -17.00
C THR A 14 36.91 -42.04 -16.53
N ALA A 15 36.56 -42.46 -15.32
CA ALA A 15 35.26 -42.18 -14.72
C ALA A 15 35.14 -40.68 -14.39
N VAL A 16 34.43 -39.92 -15.23
CA VAL A 16 34.13 -38.50 -14.98
C VAL A 16 33.09 -38.41 -13.87
N LEU A 17 33.54 -38.19 -12.64
CA LEU A 17 32.68 -37.99 -11.48
C LEU A 17 32.06 -36.58 -11.51
N ALA A 18 30.99 -36.43 -12.29
CA ALA A 18 30.24 -35.18 -12.40
C ALA A 18 29.51 -34.88 -11.08
N ALA A 19 30.18 -34.16 -10.18
CA ALA A 19 29.62 -33.71 -8.91
C ALA A 19 28.54 -32.65 -9.16
N THR A 20 27.29 -33.09 -9.34
CA THR A 20 26.13 -32.21 -9.47
C THR A 20 25.86 -31.49 -8.15
N LEU A 21 26.46 -30.31 -7.98
CA LEU A 21 26.11 -29.37 -6.92
C LEU A 21 24.67 -28.89 -7.15
N SER A 22 23.72 -29.63 -6.58
CA SER A 22 22.32 -29.22 -6.47
C SER A 22 22.22 -28.03 -5.53
N LEU A 23 22.43 -26.83 -6.08
CA LEU A 23 22.09 -25.58 -5.43
C LEU A 23 20.62 -25.68 -4.96
N PRO A 24 20.32 -25.45 -3.67
CA PRO A 24 18.94 -25.33 -3.26
C PRO A 24 18.36 -24.10 -3.97
N MET A 25 17.40 -24.31 -4.87
CA MET A 25 16.60 -23.22 -5.39
C MET A 25 15.86 -22.61 -4.21
N ALA A 26 16.34 -21.46 -3.73
CA ALA A 26 15.61 -20.67 -2.77
C ALA A 26 14.30 -20.22 -3.44
N SER A 27 13.22 -20.94 -3.17
CA SER A 27 11.89 -20.61 -3.62
C SER A 27 11.50 -19.28 -2.98
N ALA A 28 11.69 -18.20 -3.74
CA ALA A 28 11.22 -16.87 -3.39
C ALA A 28 9.68 -16.89 -3.38
N ASN A 29 9.12 -17.28 -2.24
CA ASN A 29 7.69 -17.39 -2.02
C ASN A 29 7.12 -15.97 -1.94
N MET A 30 6.79 -15.40 -3.09
CA MET A 30 6.43 -13.99 -3.23
C MET A 30 5.18 -13.66 -2.41
N GLY A 31 5.29 -12.67 -1.52
CA GLY A 31 4.15 -11.90 -1.02
C GLY A 31 2.98 -12.73 -0.47
N GLY A 32 3.21 -13.47 0.61
CA GLY A 32 2.07 -13.84 1.47
C GLY A 32 1.51 -12.57 2.12
N ASP A 33 0.19 -12.39 2.05
CA ASP A 33 -0.53 -11.34 2.76
C ASP A 33 -0.26 -11.42 4.27
N MET A 34 0.09 -10.30 4.90
CA MET A 34 0.38 -10.23 6.33
C MET A 34 -0.24 -9.01 7.01
N THR A 35 -0.35 -9.06 8.35
CA THR A 35 -0.82 -7.92 9.14
C THR A 35 0.26 -6.85 9.28
N TYR A 36 -0.10 -5.62 9.66
CA TYR A 36 0.87 -4.55 9.86
C TYR A 36 1.85 -4.87 11.00
N GLU A 37 1.38 -5.48 12.07
CA GLU A 37 2.19 -5.89 13.22
C GLU A 37 3.21 -6.97 12.81
N SER A 38 2.78 -7.91 11.96
CA SER A 38 3.66 -8.92 11.34
C SER A 38 4.74 -8.25 10.48
N PHE A 39 4.38 -7.18 9.76
CA PHE A 39 5.32 -6.39 8.97
C PHE A 39 6.32 -5.64 9.86
N LEU A 40 5.88 -5.03 10.97
CA LEU A 40 6.75 -4.38 11.97
C LEU A 40 7.80 -5.37 12.52
N GLU A 41 7.38 -6.56 12.93
CA GLU A 41 8.29 -7.60 13.41
C GLU A 41 9.23 -8.11 12.30
N SER A 42 8.79 -8.16 11.04
CA SER A 42 9.67 -8.50 9.90
C SER A 42 10.76 -7.43 9.63
N CYS A 43 10.49 -6.16 9.95
CA CYS A 43 11.49 -5.09 9.93
C CYS A 43 12.49 -5.20 11.09
N LYS A 44 12.05 -5.63 12.29
CA LYS A 44 12.92 -5.83 13.47
C LYS A 44 13.79 -7.08 13.37
N ASN A 45 13.20 -8.20 12.93
CA ASN A 45 13.81 -9.52 12.92
C ASN A 45 13.45 -10.27 11.63
N PRO A 46 14.04 -9.90 10.48
CA PRO A 46 13.74 -10.53 9.19
C PRO A 46 14.04 -12.04 9.17
N ALA A 47 14.99 -12.50 9.99
CA ALA A 47 15.36 -13.91 10.08
C ALA A 47 14.21 -14.80 10.59
N ALA A 48 13.35 -14.29 11.48
CA ALA A 48 12.14 -15.00 11.92
C ALA A 48 11.09 -15.16 10.79
N TYR A 49 11.15 -14.30 9.77
CA TYR A 49 10.27 -14.30 8.60
C TYR A 49 10.97 -14.87 7.34
N GLY A 50 12.04 -15.64 7.53
CA GLY A 50 12.78 -16.32 6.46
C GLY A 50 13.68 -15.43 5.60
N ALA A 51 13.84 -14.15 5.94
CA ALA A 51 14.61 -13.18 5.18
C ALA A 51 15.98 -12.87 5.83
N GLN A 52 17.03 -12.75 5.01
CA GLN A 52 18.37 -12.37 5.50
C GLN A 52 18.54 -10.86 5.73
N ARG A 53 17.60 -10.04 5.24
CA ARG A 53 17.63 -8.57 5.28
C ARG A 53 16.21 -8.04 5.50
N PRO A 54 16.02 -6.88 6.15
CA PRO A 54 14.70 -6.26 6.31
C PRO A 54 14.01 -5.99 4.96
N PRO A 55 12.67 -5.81 4.95
CA PRO A 55 11.95 -5.27 3.81
C PRO A 55 12.56 -3.97 3.27
N GLN A 56 12.58 -3.83 1.94
CA GLN A 56 13.05 -2.65 1.22
C GLN A 56 12.00 -2.20 0.19
N ASN A 57 12.22 -1.04 -0.43
CA ASN A 57 11.30 -0.44 -1.42
C ASN A 57 9.85 -0.31 -0.88
N ILE A 58 9.71 0.02 0.41
CA ILE A 58 8.42 0.05 1.08
C ILE A 58 7.61 1.22 0.52
N ARG A 59 6.41 0.94 0.01
CA ARG A 59 5.46 1.93 -0.51
C ARG A 59 4.15 1.80 0.22
N LEU A 60 3.77 2.85 0.93
CA LEU A 60 2.44 3.00 1.52
C LEU A 60 1.56 3.76 0.52
N SER A 61 0.63 3.06 -0.11
CA SER A 61 -0.45 3.63 -0.90
C SER A 61 -1.52 4.16 0.05
N CYS A 62 -1.85 5.44 -0.09
CA CYS A 62 -2.87 6.11 0.72
C CYS A 62 -3.94 6.66 -0.21
N LYS A 63 -5.20 6.23 -0.05
CA LYS A 63 -6.35 6.74 -0.81
C LYS A 63 -7.44 7.22 0.13
N ASN A 64 -7.79 8.51 0.01
CA ASN A 64 -8.84 9.18 0.76
C ASN A 64 -10.01 9.51 -0.18
N VAL A 65 -11.22 9.10 0.23
CA VAL A 65 -12.47 9.38 -0.47
C VAL A 65 -13.41 10.05 0.52
N GLN A 66 -13.89 11.24 0.21
CA GLN A 66 -14.79 11.99 1.09
C GLN A 66 -15.99 12.57 0.32
N SER A 67 -17.18 12.47 0.90
CA SER A 67 -18.38 13.15 0.40
C SER A 67 -18.56 14.47 1.14
N THR A 68 -18.58 15.56 0.40
CA THR A 68 -18.77 16.94 0.92
C THR A 68 -19.83 17.67 0.11
N TRP A 69 -20.46 18.68 0.70
CA TRP A 69 -21.52 19.46 0.07
C TRP A 69 -20.98 20.81 -0.40
N THR A 70 -20.68 20.93 -1.68
CA THR A 70 -20.20 22.21 -2.26
C THR A 70 -21.37 23.17 -2.48
N PRO A 71 -21.30 24.41 -1.93
CA PRO A 71 -22.33 25.41 -2.17
C PRO A 71 -22.43 25.77 -3.66
N ILE A 72 -23.66 25.83 -4.18
CA ILE A 72 -23.97 26.46 -5.48
C ILE A 72 -24.34 27.93 -5.21
N GLU A 73 -25.04 28.15 -4.10
CA GLU A 73 -25.34 29.43 -3.44
C GLU A 73 -24.98 29.26 -1.94
N ALA A 74 -24.97 30.31 -1.10
CA ALA A 74 -24.42 30.22 0.27
C ALA A 74 -25.47 29.87 1.34
N GLY A 75 -25.33 28.80 2.16
CA GLY A 75 -26.33 28.56 3.23
C GLY A 75 -26.16 27.43 4.29
N GLU A 76 -26.89 27.30 5.41
CA GLU A 76 -28.35 27.12 5.62
C GLU A 76 -28.78 25.67 5.43
N THR A 77 -28.04 24.77 6.07
CA THR A 77 -28.47 23.61 6.87
C THR A 77 -27.19 22.97 7.39
N ALA A 78 -27.21 22.30 8.55
CA ALA A 78 -26.11 21.40 8.93
C ALA A 78 -26.17 20.13 8.06
N LEU A 79 -25.13 19.87 7.27
CA LEU A 79 -25.06 18.72 6.37
C LEU A 79 -23.97 17.74 6.82
N GLY A 80 -24.32 16.45 6.84
CA GLY A 80 -23.38 15.38 7.15
C GLY A 80 -22.42 15.13 5.98
N GLU A 81 -21.13 15.18 6.29
CA GLU A 81 -20.05 14.68 5.44
C GLU A 81 -19.70 13.24 5.80
N THR A 82 -18.98 12.54 4.92
CA THR A 82 -18.36 11.24 5.24
C THR A 82 -16.94 11.20 4.68
N ARG A 83 -15.99 10.65 5.44
CA ARG A 83 -14.58 10.51 5.00
C ARG A 83 -14.06 9.10 5.28
N ASN A 84 -13.67 8.41 4.23
CA ASN A 84 -13.11 7.07 4.24
C ASN A 84 -11.65 7.13 3.79
N LEU A 85 -10.73 6.77 4.69
CA LEU A 85 -9.32 6.60 4.39
C LEU A 85 -9.02 5.12 4.19
N SER A 86 -8.33 4.78 3.12
CA SER A 86 -7.89 3.42 2.81
C SER A 86 -6.38 3.38 2.59
N THR A 87 -5.72 2.37 3.15
CA THR A 87 -4.24 2.28 3.21
C THR A 87 -3.77 0.88 2.86
N GLU A 88 -2.75 0.76 2.03
CA GLU A 88 -2.21 -0.53 1.56
C GLU A 88 -0.68 -0.41 1.47
N LEU A 89 0.06 -1.39 2.00
CA LEU A 89 1.52 -1.31 2.08
C LEU A 89 2.21 -2.44 1.31
N PHE A 90 3.06 -2.06 0.37
CA PHE A 90 3.87 -2.93 -0.45
C PHE A 90 5.34 -2.86 -0.04
N SER A 91 6.08 -3.93 -0.27
CA SER A 91 7.54 -3.99 -0.12
C SER A 91 8.14 -5.00 -1.11
N ASP A 92 9.47 -5.14 -1.15
CA ASP A 92 10.14 -6.14 -1.98
C ASP A 92 9.93 -7.61 -1.55
N LYS A 93 9.23 -7.87 -0.42
CA LYS A 93 9.00 -9.23 0.11
C LYS A 93 7.54 -9.52 0.45
N TYR A 94 6.85 -8.55 1.03
CA TYR A 94 5.56 -8.72 1.70
C TYR A 94 4.54 -7.66 1.28
N HIS A 95 3.27 -8.01 1.43
CA HIS A 95 2.12 -7.15 1.22
C HIS A 95 1.30 -7.08 2.52
N VAL A 96 0.92 -5.88 2.93
CA VAL A 96 -0.06 -5.64 3.99
C VAL A 96 -1.34 -5.16 3.33
N VAL A 97 -2.33 -6.04 3.37
CA VAL A 97 -3.62 -5.92 2.68
C VAL A 97 -4.35 -4.63 3.06
N LEU A 98 -5.10 -4.07 2.09
CA LEU A 98 -5.93 -2.88 2.22
C LEU A 98 -6.71 -2.81 3.55
N GLN A 99 -6.42 -1.78 4.34
CA GLN A 99 -7.17 -1.43 5.56
C GLN A 99 -8.00 -0.18 5.30
N SER A 100 -9.27 -0.19 5.72
CA SER A 100 -10.19 0.95 5.59
C SER A 100 -10.57 1.51 6.95
N PHE A 101 -10.63 2.84 7.04
CA PHE A 101 -10.90 3.57 8.27
C PHE A 101 -11.88 4.71 8.02
N ASP A 102 -12.95 4.76 8.81
CA ASP A 102 -13.73 5.99 8.94
C ASP A 102 -12.90 7.09 9.63
N VAL A 103 -13.08 8.32 9.17
CA VAL A 103 -12.48 9.53 9.73
C VAL A 103 -13.63 10.48 10.07
N ALA A 104 -13.70 10.91 11.33
CA ALA A 104 -14.73 11.83 11.79
C ALA A 104 -14.58 13.20 11.12
N THR A 105 -15.66 13.68 10.52
CA THR A 105 -15.78 15.00 9.88
C THR A 105 -16.58 15.95 10.78
N PRO A 106 -16.20 17.25 10.89
CA PRO A 106 -16.96 18.22 11.67
C PRO A 106 -18.26 18.64 10.95
N GLU A 107 -19.31 18.95 11.71
CA GLU A 107 -20.56 19.51 11.16
C GLU A 107 -20.39 21.01 10.82
N PHE A 108 -20.84 21.44 9.63
CA PHE A 108 -20.72 22.81 9.11
C PHE A 108 -22.06 23.58 9.07
N ASN A 109 -22.05 24.91 9.27
CA ASN A 109 -23.25 25.78 9.34
C ASN A 109 -23.07 27.14 8.59
N ILE A 110 -24.09 27.67 7.85
CA ILE A 110 -24.14 29.01 7.15
C ILE A 110 -25.60 29.61 7.04
N ALA A 111 -26.05 30.30 5.94
CA ALA A 111 -27.43 30.89 5.76
C ALA A 111 -28.16 30.84 4.34
N CYS A 112 -29.00 29.82 4.08
CA CYS A 112 -29.91 29.38 2.95
C CYS A 112 -29.51 29.26 1.43
N PRO A 113 -29.32 28.03 0.85
CA PRO A 113 -28.90 27.85 -0.57
C PRO A 113 -29.48 26.63 -1.35
N ARG A 114 -28.94 26.42 -2.57
CA ARG A 114 -28.72 25.09 -3.16
C ARG A 114 -27.28 24.60 -2.98
N TYR A 115 -27.13 23.31 -2.71
CA TYR A 115 -25.87 22.55 -2.69
C TYR A 115 -25.85 21.46 -3.76
N ARG A 116 -24.66 21.04 -4.18
CA ARG A 116 -24.42 19.71 -4.77
C ARG A 116 -23.54 18.88 -3.84
N GLU A 117 -23.82 17.59 -3.75
CA GLU A 117 -22.87 16.64 -3.18
C GLU A 117 -21.76 16.37 -4.21
N VAL A 118 -20.50 16.39 -3.75
CA VAL A 118 -19.34 15.97 -4.52
C VAL A 118 -18.57 14.90 -3.75
N ILE A 119 -18.06 13.92 -4.47
CA ILE A 119 -17.05 12.99 -3.98
C ILE A 119 -15.69 13.59 -4.33
N GLU A 120 -14.94 13.98 -3.32
CA GLU A 120 -13.52 14.33 -3.44
C GLU A 120 -12.68 13.06 -3.25
N THR A 121 -11.91 12.68 -4.27
CA THR A 121 -10.97 11.55 -4.23
C THR A 121 -9.54 12.06 -4.33
N SER A 122 -8.67 11.56 -3.46
CA SER A 122 -7.25 11.90 -3.42
C SER A 122 -6.41 10.66 -3.13
N GLN A 123 -5.30 10.50 -3.84
CA GLN A 123 -4.41 9.34 -3.68
C GLN A 123 -2.95 9.76 -3.79
N ILE A 124 -2.11 9.23 -2.90
CA ILE A 124 -0.66 9.42 -2.90
C ILE A 124 0.05 8.09 -2.58
N ASP A 125 1.29 7.96 -3.05
CA ASP A 125 2.22 6.93 -2.60
C ASP A 125 3.31 7.56 -1.73
N LYS A 126 3.50 7.06 -0.51
CA LYS A 126 4.62 7.45 0.36
C LYS A 126 5.65 6.34 0.42
N SER A 127 6.85 6.60 -0.12
CA SER A 127 8.01 5.73 0.07
C SER A 127 8.47 5.80 1.53
N LEU A 128 8.71 4.64 2.15
CA LEU A 128 9.10 4.50 3.54
C LEU A 128 10.34 3.60 3.69
N THR A 129 10.96 3.65 4.87
CA THR A 129 11.98 2.69 5.32
C THR A 129 11.52 1.96 6.58
N CYS A 130 12.15 0.82 6.92
CA CYS A 130 11.84 0.11 8.16
C CYS A 130 12.06 0.99 9.40
N GLU A 131 13.06 1.87 9.39
CA GLU A 131 13.34 2.80 10.48
C GLU A 131 12.20 3.81 10.68
N GLN A 132 11.61 4.33 9.60
CA GLN A 132 10.47 5.23 9.65
C GLN A 132 9.19 4.51 10.12
N VAL A 133 8.95 3.31 9.59
CA VAL A 133 7.81 2.44 9.95
C VAL A 133 7.88 1.99 11.42
N LEU A 134 9.08 1.79 11.97
CA LEU A 134 9.30 1.44 13.38
C LEU A 134 9.32 2.64 14.34
N ALA A 135 9.59 3.85 13.83
CA ALA A 135 9.59 5.07 14.62
C ALA A 135 8.18 5.67 14.81
N GLU A 136 7.25 5.44 13.87
CA GLU A 136 5.86 5.88 14.00
C GLU A 136 5.08 4.94 14.93
N THR A 137 4.64 5.48 16.06
CA THR A 137 3.88 4.73 17.07
C THR A 137 2.36 4.82 16.88
N ARG A 138 1.86 5.71 16.01
CA ARG A 138 0.42 5.91 15.80
C ARG A 138 -0.22 4.86 14.90
N GLY A 139 0.43 4.53 13.78
CA GLY A 139 -0.02 3.51 12.83
C GLY A 139 -0.16 4.03 11.38
N LEU A 140 -0.51 3.13 10.45
CA LEU A 140 -0.63 3.47 9.02
C LEU A 140 -1.70 4.52 8.73
N LYS A 141 -2.80 4.52 9.51
CA LYS A 141 -3.91 5.48 9.37
C LYS A 141 -3.39 6.91 9.50
N GLU A 142 -2.60 7.19 10.53
CA GLU A 142 -2.09 8.53 10.82
C GLU A 142 -0.98 8.95 9.85
N ILE A 143 -0.10 8.03 9.43
CA ILE A 143 0.89 8.32 8.36
C ILE A 143 0.17 8.76 7.08
N CYS A 144 -0.86 8.03 6.67
CA CYS A 144 -1.62 8.34 5.46
C CYS A 144 -2.48 9.60 5.61
N LEU A 145 -3.11 9.81 6.76
CA LEU A 145 -3.94 10.99 7.02
C LEU A 145 -3.09 12.27 6.99
N ASP A 146 -1.98 12.29 7.72
CA ASP A 146 -1.06 13.42 7.75
C ASP A 146 -0.49 13.69 6.35
N ALA A 147 0.00 12.66 5.66
CA ALA A 147 0.61 12.80 4.34
C ALA A 147 -0.39 13.25 3.26
N ILE A 148 -1.65 12.78 3.30
CA ILE A 148 -2.68 13.26 2.37
C ILE A 148 -3.05 14.72 2.68
N ASN A 149 -3.20 15.10 3.94
CA ASN A 149 -3.53 16.47 4.31
C ASN A 149 -2.37 17.45 3.96
N GLU A 150 -1.12 17.04 4.15
CA GLU A 150 0.10 17.75 3.73
C GLU A 150 0.17 17.90 2.19
N ALA A 151 -0.08 16.81 1.46
CA ALA A 151 -0.08 16.82 0.00
C ALA A 151 -1.19 17.74 -0.57
N ILE A 152 -2.42 17.64 -0.06
CA ILE A 152 -3.57 18.46 -0.50
C ILE A 152 -3.40 19.94 -0.16
N SER A 153 -2.79 20.26 1.00
CA SER A 153 -2.52 21.67 1.37
C SER A 153 -1.36 22.27 0.56
N THR A 154 -0.43 21.44 0.08
CA THR A 154 0.65 21.84 -0.83
C THR A 154 0.17 21.96 -2.28
N ASN A 155 -0.67 21.03 -2.74
CA ASN A 155 -1.23 21.01 -4.09
C ASN A 155 -2.70 20.52 -4.07
N ARG A 156 -3.64 21.44 -4.33
CA ARG A 156 -5.07 21.15 -4.40
C ARG A 156 -5.48 20.33 -5.63
N ASP A 157 -4.67 20.31 -6.69
CA ASP A 157 -4.95 19.55 -7.92
C ASP A 157 -4.78 18.03 -7.74
N LEU A 158 -4.34 17.58 -6.56
CA LEU A 158 -4.33 16.17 -6.14
C LEU A 158 -5.71 15.66 -5.69
N VAL A 159 -6.74 16.51 -5.74
CA VAL A 159 -8.13 16.17 -5.41
C VAL A 159 -8.97 16.15 -6.68
N ASP A 160 -9.38 14.97 -7.13
CA ASP A 160 -10.43 14.80 -8.14
C ASP A 160 -11.80 15.03 -7.51
N VAL A 161 -12.69 15.77 -8.18
CA VAL A 161 -13.96 16.26 -7.60
C VAL A 161 -15.13 15.92 -8.51
N VAL A 162 -15.84 14.84 -8.20
CA VAL A 162 -16.94 14.31 -9.01
C VAL A 162 -18.28 14.61 -8.35
N ALA A 163 -19.15 15.38 -9.01
CA ALA A 163 -20.51 15.64 -8.53
C ALA A 163 -21.39 14.38 -8.63
N THR A 164 -22.10 14.02 -7.55
CA THR A 164 -22.91 12.79 -7.50
C THR A 164 -24.28 12.91 -8.18
N GLY A 165 -24.63 14.12 -8.66
CA GLY A 165 -25.96 14.45 -9.15
C GLY A 165 -26.97 14.79 -8.04
N ARG A 166 -26.71 14.39 -6.78
CA ARG A 166 -27.58 14.73 -5.64
C ARG A 166 -27.44 16.22 -5.31
N THR A 167 -28.57 16.88 -5.15
CA THR A 167 -28.63 18.27 -4.67
C THR A 167 -29.38 18.36 -3.36
N PHE A 168 -29.04 19.36 -2.56
CA PHE A 168 -29.77 19.69 -1.34
C PHE A 168 -30.22 21.15 -1.41
N SER A 169 -31.45 21.43 -0.98
CA SER A 169 -32.02 22.77 -0.86
C SER A 169 -32.42 22.99 0.59
N GLY A 170 -31.88 24.03 1.24
CA GLY A 170 -32.22 24.35 2.64
C GLY A 170 -33.72 24.58 2.85
N CYS A 171 -34.42 25.02 1.80
CA CYS A 171 -35.86 25.27 1.81
C CYS A 171 -36.72 24.08 1.36
N SER A 172 -36.14 22.92 1.02
CA SER A 172 -36.90 21.79 0.42
C SER A 172 -36.35 20.38 0.69
N GLY A 173 -35.19 20.24 1.35
CA GLY A 173 -34.56 18.95 1.63
C GLY A 173 -33.66 18.44 0.48
N ILE A 174 -33.39 17.12 0.50
CA ILE A 174 -32.62 16.45 -0.57
C ILE A 174 -33.50 16.33 -1.82
N ILE A 175 -33.00 16.81 -2.95
CA ILE A 175 -33.61 16.65 -4.27
C ILE A 175 -32.69 15.76 -5.11
N GLN A 176 -33.17 14.55 -5.40
CA GLN A 176 -32.60 13.68 -6.42
C GLN A 176 -33.19 14.06 -7.79
N ASN A 177 -32.30 14.23 -8.77
CA ASN A 177 -32.62 14.36 -10.20
C ASN A 177 -32.30 13.05 -10.92
#